data_AF-A0AAD4KAM8-F1
#
_entry.id   AF-A0AAD4KAM8-F1
#
_cell.length_a   1.000
_cell.length_b   1.000
_cell.length_c   1.000
_cell.angle_alpha   90.00
_cell.angle_beta   90.00
_cell.angle_gamma   90.00
#
_symmetry.space_group_name_H-M   'P 1'
#
loop_
_entity.id
_entity.type
_entity.pdbx_description
1 polymer ?
#
loop_
_entity_poly.entity_id
_entity_poly.type
_entity_poly.pdbx_seq_one_letter_code
_entity_poly.pdbx_strand_id
1 'polypeptide(L)'
;VPQCFHFTWLGPYENKSHLPKENCESRVGDFNGIPCEMPLVATTNDSLPDVKALWHNATLNREHYLCQMSPGYSCVKYSYIFKGGSKLTHTPHIRYVCDISVYLPHAVQNITYMCAKVNSSNGCFRQRHSTGMQVEACVCTSRVGLIPCNRAPALTSRLPGLAIALLGILHTLIV
;
A
#
# COMPACT_ATOMS: atom_id res chain seq x y z
N VAL A 1 9.32 -0.20 20.69
CA VAL A 1 7.96 -0.41 20.16
C VAL A 1 8.01 -0.60 18.65
N PRO A 2 7.14 -1.39 18.01
CA PRO A 2 7.04 -1.46 16.56
C PRO A 2 6.62 -0.12 15.97
N GLN A 3 7.01 0.15 14.71
CA GLN A 3 6.70 1.41 14.02
C GLN A 3 6.02 1.15 12.68
N CYS A 4 5.22 2.11 12.23
CA CYS A 4 4.67 2.17 10.89
C CYS A 4 5.15 3.42 10.18
N PHE A 5 5.22 3.38 8.84
CA PHE A 5 5.31 4.61 8.07
C PHE A 5 4.06 5.46 8.30
N HIS A 6 4.26 6.78 8.35
CA HIS A 6 3.26 7.79 8.69
C HIS A 6 3.48 9.03 7.82
N PHE A 7 2.90 9.04 6.63
CA PHE A 7 2.98 10.16 5.67
C PHE A 7 2.06 9.91 4.48
N THR A 8 1.85 10.94 3.66
CA THR A 8 1.09 10.84 2.39
C THR A 8 1.97 11.16 1.20
N TRP A 9 2.05 10.24 0.25
CA TRP A 9 2.63 10.50 -1.05
C TRP A 9 1.55 10.97 -2.03
N LEU A 10 1.74 12.14 -2.62
CA LEU A 10 0.76 12.83 -3.47
C LEU A 10 0.69 12.35 -4.91
N GLY A 11 1.54 11.41 -5.30
CA GLY A 11 1.55 10.91 -6.66
C GLY A 11 2.40 11.73 -7.64
N PRO A 12 2.14 11.50 -8.94
CA PRO A 12 2.57 12.35 -10.04
C PRO A 12 1.94 13.75 -9.92
N TYR A 13 2.55 14.61 -9.11
CA TYR A 13 2.04 15.95 -8.86
C TYR A 13 2.90 16.99 -9.58
N GLU A 14 2.33 17.78 -10.48
CA GLU A 14 3.10 18.73 -11.30
C GLU A 14 3.75 19.85 -10.47
N ASN A 15 3.07 20.36 -9.43
CA ASN A 15 3.51 21.55 -8.70
C ASN A 15 4.20 21.27 -7.36
N LYS A 16 5.25 20.43 -7.38
CA LYS A 16 5.96 19.95 -6.16
C LYS A 16 6.59 21.07 -5.32
N SER A 17 6.81 22.24 -5.91
CA SER A 17 7.44 23.40 -5.26
C SER A 17 6.58 24.01 -4.14
N HIS A 18 5.27 23.80 -4.16
CA HIS A 18 4.34 24.40 -3.19
C HIS A 18 4.01 23.49 -2.00
N LEU A 19 4.44 22.23 -2.05
CA LEU A 19 4.17 21.22 -1.01
C LEU A 19 4.51 21.65 0.42
N PRO A 20 5.60 22.39 0.70
CA PRO A 20 5.91 22.81 2.07
C PRO A 20 4.85 23.73 2.70
N LYS A 21 3.97 24.34 1.89
CA LYS A 21 2.91 25.25 2.34
C LYS A 21 1.54 24.57 2.44
N GLU A 22 1.46 23.31 2.05
CA GLU A 22 0.20 22.59 1.98
C GLU A 22 0.04 21.61 3.15
N ASN A 23 -1.21 21.27 3.43
CA ASN A 23 -1.58 20.31 4.45
C ASN A 23 -2.75 19.42 3.97
N CYS A 24 -3.06 18.39 4.74
CA CYS A 24 -4.17 17.50 4.42
C CYS A 24 -5.52 18.22 4.29
N GLU A 25 -5.76 19.28 5.08
CA GLU A 25 -7.02 20.05 5.05
C GLU A 25 -7.21 20.84 3.75
N SER A 26 -6.13 21.44 3.25
CA SER A 26 -6.11 22.17 1.97
C SER A 26 -6.35 21.26 0.75
N ARG A 27 -6.19 19.95 0.95
CA ARG A 27 -6.28 18.91 -0.08
C ARG A 27 -7.48 17.99 0.09
N VAL A 28 -8.44 18.32 0.96
CA VAL A 28 -9.63 17.49 1.25
C VAL A 28 -10.40 17.11 -0.02
N GLY A 29 -10.42 17.97 -1.05
CA GLY A 29 -11.03 17.67 -2.35
C GLY A 29 -10.29 16.60 -3.16
N ASP A 30 -8.96 16.64 -3.16
CA ASP A 30 -8.08 15.65 -3.80
C ASP A 30 -8.08 14.31 -3.04
N PHE A 31 -8.42 14.37 -1.75
CA PHE A 31 -8.43 13.26 -0.81
C PHE A 31 -9.84 12.81 -0.40
N ASN A 32 -10.88 13.10 -1.17
CA ASN A 32 -12.23 12.74 -0.73
C ASN A 32 -12.39 11.20 -0.63
N GLY A 33 -12.51 10.68 0.59
CA GLY A 33 -12.48 9.23 0.90
C GLY A 33 -11.07 8.64 1.09
N ILE A 34 -10.06 9.50 1.15
CA ILE A 34 -8.64 9.20 1.34
C ILE A 34 -8.17 9.68 2.70
N PRO A 35 -7.79 8.79 3.62
CA PRO A 35 -7.04 9.20 4.79
C PRO A 35 -5.79 9.94 4.33
N CYS A 36 -5.48 11.06 4.96
CA CYS A 36 -4.29 11.85 4.69
C CYS A 36 -3.52 12.04 5.99
N GLU A 37 -2.24 11.71 5.96
CA GLU A 37 -1.30 11.92 7.05
C GLU A 37 -0.16 12.85 6.65
N MET A 38 0.18 13.77 7.55
CA MET A 38 1.36 14.62 7.39
C MET A 38 2.64 13.83 7.71
N PRO A 39 3.76 14.16 7.04
CA PRO A 39 3.91 15.18 6.00
C PRO A 39 3.42 14.72 4.62
N LEU A 40 3.15 15.69 3.76
CA LEU A 40 2.94 15.45 2.32
C LEU A 40 4.29 15.30 1.61
N VAL A 41 4.42 14.27 0.79
CA VAL A 41 5.65 13.91 0.07
C VAL A 41 5.35 13.76 -1.41
N ALA A 42 6.25 14.22 -2.26
CA ALA A 42 6.25 13.89 -3.68
C ALA A 42 7.66 13.45 -4.11
N THR A 43 7.69 12.49 -5.03
CA THR A 43 8.92 12.04 -5.68
C THR A 43 9.20 12.94 -6.87
N THR A 44 10.46 13.26 -7.15
CA THR A 44 10.81 14.18 -8.25
C THR A 44 10.49 13.61 -9.63
N ASN A 45 10.52 12.29 -9.78
CA ASN A 45 10.30 11.54 -11.02
C ASN A 45 8.91 10.89 -11.14
N ASP A 46 7.96 11.29 -10.29
CA ASP A 46 6.58 10.76 -10.26
C ASP A 46 6.45 9.25 -9.97
N SER A 47 7.58 8.60 -9.64
CA SER A 47 7.61 7.20 -9.27
C SER A 47 7.13 7.00 -7.83
N LEU A 48 6.75 5.77 -7.48
CA LEU A 48 6.38 5.44 -6.11
C LEU A 48 7.54 5.75 -5.13
N PRO A 49 7.24 6.18 -3.89
CA PRO A 49 8.27 6.46 -2.91
C PRO A 49 9.02 5.18 -2.54
N ASP A 50 10.35 5.23 -2.57
CA ASP A 50 11.18 4.16 -2.04
C ASP A 50 11.27 4.28 -0.51
N VAL A 51 10.32 3.63 0.18
CA VAL A 51 10.26 3.61 1.64
C VAL A 51 11.45 2.90 2.29
N LYS A 52 12.20 2.07 1.55
CA LYS A 52 13.45 1.48 2.06
C LYS A 52 14.56 2.51 2.05
N ALA A 53 14.68 3.27 0.97
CA ALA A 53 15.61 4.39 0.92
C ALA A 53 15.27 5.43 2.00
N LEU A 54 13.98 5.72 2.22
CA LEU A 54 13.51 6.59 3.30
C LEU A 54 13.97 6.08 4.68
N TRP A 55 13.81 4.78 4.95
CA TRP A 55 14.23 4.16 6.20
C TRP A 55 15.74 4.23 6.42
N HIS A 56 16.53 3.93 5.38
CA HIS A 56 18.00 3.91 5.48
C HIS A 56 18.65 5.29 5.45
N ASN A 57 17.92 6.33 5.05
CA ASN A 57 18.43 7.68 5.03
C ASN A 57 18.65 8.23 6.46
N ALA A 58 19.91 8.39 6.85
CA ALA A 58 20.30 8.87 8.17
C ALA A 58 20.15 10.38 8.35
N THR A 59 19.95 11.15 7.27
CA THR A 59 19.80 12.62 7.35
C THR A 59 18.37 13.07 7.59
N LEU A 60 17.39 12.18 7.45
CA LEU A 60 15.97 12.48 7.68
C LEU A 60 15.61 12.30 9.15
N ASN A 61 14.81 13.23 9.69
CA ASN A 61 14.16 13.02 10.97
C ASN A 61 13.07 11.94 10.83
N ARG A 62 13.42 10.71 11.20
CA ARG A 62 12.53 9.55 11.10
C ARG A 62 11.23 9.71 11.89
N GLU A 63 11.25 10.46 12.99
CA GLU A 63 10.06 10.66 13.83
C GLU A 63 8.95 11.41 13.10
N HIS A 64 9.28 12.17 12.05
CA HIS A 64 8.28 12.84 11.23
C HIS A 64 7.57 11.91 10.23
N TYR A 65 8.16 10.75 9.92
CA TYR A 65 7.64 9.81 8.91
C TYR A 65 7.21 8.48 9.51
N LEU A 66 7.26 8.37 10.83
CA LEU A 66 6.98 7.13 11.56
C LEU A 66 6.03 7.40 12.71
N CYS A 67 5.08 6.49 12.92
CA CYS A 67 4.27 6.43 14.13
C CYS A 67 4.66 5.21 14.97
N GLN A 68 4.65 5.36 16.30
CA GLN A 68 4.78 4.23 17.22
C GLN A 68 3.45 3.48 17.31
N MET A 69 3.49 2.15 17.20
CA MET A 69 2.28 1.34 17.26
C MET A 69 1.79 1.18 18.71
N SER A 70 0.53 1.57 18.94
CA SER A 70 -0.22 1.26 20.16
C SER A 70 -0.85 -0.14 20.10
N PRO A 71 -1.18 -0.76 21.25
CA PRO A 71 -1.92 -2.04 21.27
C PRO A 71 -3.22 -1.97 20.46
N GLY A 72 -3.44 -2.95 19.59
CA GLY A 72 -4.62 -3.02 18.70
C GLY A 72 -4.50 -2.22 17.40
N TYR A 73 -3.40 -1.52 17.16
CA TYR A 73 -3.11 -0.85 15.89
C TYR A 73 -2.25 -1.73 15.00
N SER A 74 -2.30 -1.50 13.68
CA SER A 74 -1.43 -2.10 12.69
C SER A 74 -1.02 -1.07 11.64
N CYS A 75 0.00 -1.39 10.86
CA CYS A 75 0.42 -0.54 9.76
C CYS A 75 -0.57 -0.71 8.62
N VAL A 76 -1.10 0.41 8.13
CA VAL A 76 -2.03 0.41 7.00
C VAL A 76 -1.47 1.29 5.91
N LYS A 77 -1.48 0.75 4.70
CA LYS A 77 -1.16 1.47 3.48
C LYS A 77 -2.42 1.57 2.62
N TYR A 78 -2.92 2.77 2.44
CA TYR A 78 -3.98 3.06 1.48
C TYR A 78 -3.36 3.44 0.14
N SER A 79 -3.88 2.91 -0.95
CA SER A 79 -3.45 3.21 -2.32
C SER A 79 -4.67 3.52 -3.17
N TYR A 80 -4.65 4.67 -3.82
CA TYR A 80 -5.76 5.17 -4.62
C TYR A 80 -5.42 5.07 -6.09
N ILE A 81 -6.28 4.38 -6.82
CA ILE A 81 -5.98 3.87 -8.15
C ILE A 81 -7.10 4.27 -9.11
N PHE A 82 -6.74 4.89 -10.23
CA PHE A 82 -7.69 5.25 -11.27
C PHE A 82 -7.61 4.32 -12.46
N LYS A 83 -8.78 3.98 -13.02
CA LYS A 83 -8.87 3.27 -14.30
C LYS A 83 -8.80 4.28 -15.44
N GLY A 84 -7.75 4.21 -16.26
CA GLY A 84 -7.62 5.04 -17.46
C GLY A 84 -6.35 5.88 -17.56
N GLY A 85 -5.39 5.75 -16.64
CA GLY A 85 -4.11 6.46 -16.74
C GLY A 85 -3.20 5.81 -17.79
N SER A 86 -2.98 6.48 -18.91
CA SER A 86 -1.96 6.10 -19.89
C SER A 86 -0.55 6.38 -19.35
N LYS A 87 0.33 5.39 -19.50
CA LYS A 87 1.80 5.43 -19.31
C LYS A 87 2.35 5.73 -17.90
N LEU A 88 2.68 4.67 -17.16
CA LEU A 88 3.97 4.59 -16.46
C LEU A 88 5.04 4.28 -17.53
N THR A 89 5.55 5.28 -18.25
CA THR A 89 6.63 5.05 -19.21
C THR A 89 7.96 4.86 -18.51
N HIS A 90 8.53 3.66 -18.66
CA HIS A 90 9.90 3.30 -18.34
C HIS A 90 10.31 3.35 -16.86
N THR A 91 10.02 2.26 -16.15
CA THR A 91 10.91 1.77 -15.08
C THR A 91 11.01 0.23 -15.21
N PRO A 92 12.18 -0.35 -15.55
CA PRO A 92 12.32 -1.80 -15.76
C PRO A 92 12.25 -2.63 -14.46
N HIS A 93 11.80 -2.06 -13.34
CA HIS A 93 11.62 -2.74 -12.07
C HIS A 93 10.43 -2.16 -11.27
N ILE A 94 9.23 -2.15 -11.84
CA ILE A 94 8.00 -1.87 -11.07
C ILE A 94 7.68 -3.09 -10.20
N ARG A 95 8.41 -3.17 -9.09
CA ARG A 95 8.13 -4.04 -7.97
C ARG A 95 7.29 -3.22 -6.99
N TYR A 96 5.97 -3.38 -7.15
CA TYR A 96 4.97 -3.44 -6.08
C TYR A 96 4.26 -2.15 -5.60
N VAL A 97 3.13 -1.84 -6.22
CA VAL A 97 1.96 -1.36 -5.49
C VAL A 97 1.30 -2.61 -4.89
N CYS A 98 1.62 -2.94 -3.63
CA CYS A 98 1.05 -4.03 -2.83
C CYS A 98 0.38 -5.20 -3.61
N ASP A 99 1.19 -5.86 -4.44
CA ASP A 99 0.92 -7.14 -5.11
C ASP A 99 -0.34 -7.33 -6.00
N ILE A 100 -1.21 -6.35 -6.28
CA ILE A 100 -2.18 -6.52 -7.40
C ILE A 100 -2.44 -5.22 -8.17
N SER A 101 -1.83 -5.13 -9.33
CA SER A 101 -2.48 -4.85 -10.62
C SER A 101 -1.43 -4.94 -11.71
N VAL A 102 -0.74 -6.08 -11.80
CA VAL A 102 0.00 -6.42 -13.02
C VAL A 102 -1.07 -6.79 -14.05
N TYR A 103 -0.95 -6.29 -15.28
CA TYR A 103 -1.81 -6.49 -16.47
C TYR A 103 -2.79 -5.39 -16.90
N LEU A 104 -2.98 -4.28 -16.17
CA LEU A 104 -3.76 -3.13 -16.67
C LEU A 104 -3.06 -1.79 -16.41
N PRO A 105 -3.18 -0.78 -17.31
CA PRO A 105 -2.67 0.56 -17.08
C PRO A 105 -3.54 1.26 -16.03
N HIS A 106 -3.22 1.01 -14.77
CA HIS A 106 -3.78 1.68 -13.60
C HIS A 106 -2.74 2.67 -13.08
N ALA A 107 -3.11 3.93 -12.94
CA ALA A 107 -2.25 4.95 -12.34
C ALA A 107 -2.58 5.09 -10.85
N VAL A 108 -1.55 5.08 -10.00
CA VAL A 108 -1.70 5.41 -8.57
C VAL A 108 -1.70 6.92 -8.45
N GLN A 109 -2.77 7.47 -7.88
CA GLN A 109 -2.86 8.90 -7.64
C GLN A 109 -2.20 9.32 -6.35
N ASN A 110 -2.35 8.54 -5.28
CA ASN A 110 -1.68 8.83 -4.02
C ASN A 110 -1.61 7.57 -3.15
N ILE A 111 -0.77 7.65 -2.12
CA ILE A 111 -0.60 6.59 -1.12
C ILE A 111 -0.50 7.22 0.25
N THR A 112 -1.28 6.73 1.20
CA THR A 112 -1.17 7.14 2.62
C THR A 112 -0.70 5.96 3.46
N TYR A 113 0.34 6.21 4.26
CA TYR A 113 0.83 5.28 5.26
C TYR A 113 0.43 5.79 6.63
N MET A 114 -0.14 4.92 7.47
CA MET A 114 -0.55 5.30 8.84
C MET A 114 -0.55 4.12 9.81
N CYS A 115 -0.65 4.43 11.09
CA CYS A 115 -1.06 3.50 12.14
C CYS A 115 -2.59 3.55 12.27
N ALA A 116 -3.29 2.45 12.05
CA ALA A 116 -4.74 2.41 12.24
C ALA A 116 -5.19 1.20 13.07
N LYS A 117 -6.29 1.38 13.80
CA LYS A 117 -6.96 0.30 14.51
C LYS A 117 -7.74 -0.53 13.51
N VAL A 118 -7.43 -1.81 13.43
CA VAL A 118 -7.97 -2.73 12.43
C VAL A 118 -8.33 -4.07 13.06
N ASN A 119 -9.36 -4.72 12.51
CA ASN A 119 -9.84 -6.02 13.00
C ASN A 119 -9.09 -7.22 12.40
N SER A 120 -8.14 -6.97 11.48
CA SER A 120 -7.27 -7.99 10.88
C SER A 120 -5.82 -7.56 11.09
N SER A 121 -4.91 -8.51 11.33
CA SER A 121 -3.48 -8.22 11.52
C SER A 121 -2.68 -8.21 10.22
N ASN A 122 -3.21 -8.81 9.14
CA ASN A 122 -2.60 -8.86 7.81
C ASN A 122 -3.64 -9.06 6.71
N GLY A 123 -3.48 -8.39 5.57
CA GLY A 123 -4.29 -8.61 4.36
C GLY A 123 -4.48 -7.33 3.54
N CYS A 124 -4.91 -7.46 2.29
CA CYS A 124 -5.28 -6.32 1.45
C CYS A 124 -6.76 -6.40 1.08
N PHE A 125 -7.45 -5.28 1.23
CA PHE A 125 -8.86 -5.11 0.91
C PHE A 125 -8.99 -4.12 -0.23
N ARG A 126 -9.88 -4.39 -1.18
CA ARG A 126 -10.16 -3.48 -2.29
C ARG A 126 -11.62 -3.11 -2.34
N GLN A 127 -11.87 -1.83 -2.55
CA GLN A 127 -13.20 -1.30 -2.79
C GLN A 127 -13.18 -0.47 -4.06
N ARG A 128 -14.26 -0.57 -4.83
CA ARG A 128 -14.47 0.26 -6.01
C ARG A 128 -15.50 1.32 -5.68
N HIS A 129 -15.13 2.56 -5.88
CA HIS A 129 -16.03 3.69 -5.70
C HIS A 129 -16.94 3.83 -6.93
N SER A 130 -18.12 4.42 -6.73
CA SER A 130 -19.10 4.66 -7.81
C SER A 130 -18.55 5.56 -8.93
N THR A 131 -17.57 6.41 -8.60
CA THR A 131 -16.84 7.28 -9.54
C THR A 131 -15.86 6.52 -10.46
N GLY A 132 -15.72 5.20 -10.31
CA GLY A 132 -14.79 4.37 -11.09
C GLY A 132 -13.40 4.20 -10.47
N MET A 133 -13.12 4.93 -9.38
CA MET A 133 -11.91 4.83 -8.56
C MET A 133 -11.81 3.47 -7.85
N GLN A 134 -10.60 2.95 -7.70
CA GLN A 134 -10.29 1.78 -6.87
C GLN A 134 -9.44 2.19 -5.68
N VAL A 135 -9.87 1.80 -4.49
CA VAL A 135 -9.15 2.01 -3.23
C VAL A 135 -8.66 0.67 -2.74
N GLU A 136 -7.37 0.58 -2.42
CA GLU A 136 -6.75 -0.58 -1.79
C GLU A 136 -6.24 -0.21 -0.41
N ALA A 137 -6.59 -0.99 0.60
CA ALA A 137 -6.06 -0.85 1.96
C ALA A 137 -5.34 -2.15 2.33
N CYS A 138 -4.02 -2.07 2.54
CA CYS A 138 -3.20 -3.20 2.96
C CYS A 138 -2.75 -3.02 4.40
N VAL A 139 -3.07 -4.02 5.21
CA VAL A 139 -2.70 -4.11 6.61
C VAL A 139 -1.53 -5.06 6.78
N CYS A 140 -0.55 -4.66 7.59
CA CYS A 140 0.50 -5.56 8.02
C CYS A 140 0.98 -5.25 9.44
N THR A 141 1.57 -6.25 10.08
CA THR A 141 2.14 -6.11 11.42
C THR A 141 3.66 -5.90 11.35
N SER A 142 4.13 -4.73 11.78
CA SER A 142 5.57 -4.44 11.89
C SER A 142 6.22 -5.14 13.09
N ARG A 143 7.54 -5.34 13.02
CA ARG A 143 8.35 -5.93 14.09
C ARG A 143 9.29 -4.89 14.69
N VAL A 144 9.60 -5.04 15.99
CA VAL A 144 10.50 -4.13 16.71
C VAL A 144 11.91 -4.19 16.10
N GLY A 145 12.52 -3.02 15.90
CA GLY A 145 13.90 -2.89 15.41
C GLY A 145 14.09 -3.21 13.92
N LEU A 146 13.00 -3.55 13.20
CA LEU A 146 13.02 -3.78 11.76
C LEU A 146 12.34 -2.63 11.03
N ILE A 147 12.65 -2.48 9.75
CA ILE A 147 11.93 -1.57 8.85
C ILE A 147 10.42 -1.86 8.92
N PRO A 148 9.56 -0.82 8.99
CA PRO A 148 8.13 -1.02 8.96
C PRO A 148 7.67 -1.83 7.76
N CYS A 149 6.71 -2.71 7.99
CA CYS A 149 6.12 -3.47 6.90
C CYS A 149 5.36 -2.52 5.97
N ASN A 150 5.47 -2.77 4.67
CA ASN A 150 4.85 -1.95 3.63
C ASN A 150 3.85 -2.74 2.77
N ARG A 151 3.64 -4.03 3.09
CA ARG A 151 2.73 -4.95 2.40
C ARG A 151 2.14 -5.98 3.35
N ALA A 152 0.90 -6.36 3.06
CA ALA A 152 0.39 -7.64 3.49
C ALA A 152 1.02 -8.76 2.62
N PRO A 153 1.38 -9.92 3.19
CA PRO A 153 1.62 -11.09 2.36
C PRO A 153 0.37 -11.37 1.51
N ALA A 154 0.55 -11.59 0.20
CA ALA A 154 -0.54 -12.03 -0.65
C ALA A 154 -1.14 -13.30 -0.03
N LEU A 155 -2.46 -13.33 0.17
CA LEU A 155 -3.16 -14.57 0.48
C LEU A 155 -2.91 -15.50 -0.71
N THR A 156 -1.87 -16.33 -0.62
CA THR A 156 -1.71 -17.43 -1.54
C THR A 156 -2.83 -18.38 -1.17
N SER A 157 -3.91 -18.40 -1.95
CA SER A 157 -4.87 -19.49 -1.93
C SER A 157 -4.12 -20.75 -2.38
N ARG A 158 -3.35 -21.36 -1.47
CA ARG A 158 -2.94 -22.76 -1.62
C ARG A 158 -4.19 -23.58 -1.36
N LEU A 159 -5.07 -23.65 -2.35
CA LEU A 159 -5.92 -24.84 -2.46
C LEU A 159 -4.99 -25.96 -2.92
N PRO A 160 -4.71 -26.99 -2.11
CA PRO A 160 -4.12 -28.22 -2.62
C PRO A 160 -5.22 -28.96 -3.40
N GLY A 161 -5.58 -28.43 -4.57
CA GLY A 161 -6.57 -29.00 -5.49
C GLY A 161 -6.12 -30.30 -6.16
N LEU A 162 -5.08 -30.97 -5.65
CA LEU A 162 -4.58 -32.25 -6.15
C LEU A 162 -4.83 -33.43 -5.20
N ALA A 163 -5.24 -33.21 -3.95
CA ALA A 163 -5.40 -34.30 -2.99
C ALA A 163 -6.72 -35.10 -3.13
N ILE A 164 -7.73 -34.55 -3.82
CA ILE A 164 -9.05 -35.20 -3.96
C ILE A 164 -9.08 -36.18 -5.15
N ALA A 165 -8.18 -36.03 -6.13
CA ALA A 165 -8.18 -36.91 -7.31
C ALA A 165 -7.62 -38.33 -7.03
N LEU A 166 -6.78 -38.52 -6.01
CA LEU A 166 -6.16 -39.83 -5.72
C LEU A 166 -7.04 -40.76 -4.88
N LEU A 167 -8.01 -40.23 -4.11
CA LEU A 167 -8.93 -41.03 -3.30
C LEU A 167 -10.08 -41.64 -4.12
N GLY A 168 -10.41 -41.06 -5.27
CA GLY A 168 -11.42 -41.58 -6.19
C GLY A 168 -10.94 -42.78 -7.02
N ILE A 169 -9.65 -42.82 -7.36
CA ILE A 169 -9.06 -43.90 -8.16
C ILE A 169 -8.89 -45.18 -7.34
N LEU A 170 -8.66 -45.07 -6.02
CA LEU A 170 -8.56 -46.23 -5.13
C LEU A 170 -9.91 -46.93 -4.88
N HIS A 171 -11.04 -46.21 -4.95
CA HIS A 171 -12.37 -46.82 -4.79
C HIS A 171 -12.84 -47.60 -6.03
N THR A 172 -12.42 -47.21 -7.23
CA THR A 172 -12.76 -47.92 -8.48
C THR A 172 -11.91 -49.17 -8.73
N LEU A 173 -10.88 -49.41 -7.92
CA LEU A 173 -10.00 -50.60 -8.00
C LEU A 173 -10.37 -51.69 -6.98
N ILE A 174 -11.38 -51.46 -6.13
CA ILE A 174 -11.81 -52.37 -5.05
C ILE A 174 -13.28 -52.84 -5.24
N VAL A 175 -13.88 -52.59 -6.42
CA VAL A 175 -15.14 -53.23 -6.84
C VAL A 175 -14.93 -53.99 -8.13
#